data_AF-A0A0B6YD21-F1
#
_entry.id   AF-A0A0B6YD21-F1
#
_cell.length_a   1.000
_cell.length_b   1.000
_cell.length_c   1.000
_cell.angle_alpha   90.00
_cell.angle_beta   90.00
_cell.angle_gamma   90.00
#
_symmetry.space_group_name_H-M   'P 1'
#
loop_
_entity.id
_entity.type
_entity.pdbx_description
1 polymer ?
#
loop_
_entity_poly.entity_id
_entity_poly.type
_entity_poly.pdbx_seq_one_letter_code
_entity_poly.pdbx_strand_id
1 'polypeptide(L)'
;GLLFQCLKHFSDYHSNHFLDVVLRLACVTCVREVVNSRNGLDCLLIIGDRNDNLFGRRFATAMESNNLMVKMQIFELLSALCVYSSDGFYLTLDALERYKAWRKQRYRFSLLVSELYDSDLITFKITVMAFINSIIVASENLRDRIRIRSEFVALNILDA
;
A
#
# COMPACT_ATOMS: atom_id res chain seq x y z
N GLY A 1 -0.89 13.05 0.27
CA GLY A 1 -0.22 14.28 0.68
C GLY A 1 1.07 14.46 -0.08
N LEU A 2 1.73 15.58 0.19
CA LEU A 2 3.13 15.90 -0.16
C LEU A 2 4.03 14.66 -0.17
N LEU A 3 3.82 13.76 0.79
CA LEU A 3 4.47 12.46 0.96
C LEU A 3 4.53 11.56 -0.29
N PHE A 4 3.40 11.29 -0.95
CA PHE A 4 3.35 10.52 -2.20
C PHE A 4 3.98 11.29 -3.37
N GLN A 5 3.93 12.63 -3.31
CA GLN A 5 4.46 13.52 -4.34
C GLN A 5 5.99 13.57 -4.23
N CYS A 6 6.55 13.62 -3.01
CA CYS A 6 7.97 13.47 -2.72
C CYS A 6 8.47 12.09 -3.17
N LEU A 7 7.78 11.00 -2.81
CA LEU A 7 8.15 9.65 -3.25
C LEU A 7 8.24 9.50 -4.77
N LYS A 8 7.25 10.05 -5.50
CA LYS A 8 7.27 10.07 -6.97
C LYS A 8 8.41 10.93 -7.53
N HIS A 9 8.60 12.13 -6.99
CA HIS A 9 9.66 13.05 -7.45
C HIS A 9 11.07 12.52 -7.18
N PHE A 10 11.28 11.77 -6.10
CA PHE A 10 12.57 11.15 -5.76
C PHE A 10 12.86 9.86 -6.53
N SER A 11 11.81 9.17 -7.00
CA SER A 11 11.92 7.99 -7.86
C SER A 11 12.38 8.34 -9.27
N ASP A 12 11.86 9.45 -9.82
CA ASP A 12 12.09 9.84 -11.22
C ASP A 12 13.44 10.56 -11.42
N TYR A 13 14.15 10.93 -10.35
CA TYR A 13 15.38 11.73 -10.41
C TYR A 13 16.64 10.86 -10.29
N HIS A 14 17.35 10.56 -11.38
CA HIS A 14 18.61 9.81 -11.34
C HIS A 14 19.83 10.72 -11.12
N SER A 15 20.14 11.06 -9.87
CA SER A 15 21.40 11.72 -9.50
C SER A 15 22.19 10.88 -8.48
N ASN A 16 23.48 10.67 -8.75
CA ASN A 16 24.43 9.95 -7.88
C ASN A 16 25.04 10.83 -6.79
N HIS A 17 24.46 12.01 -6.52
CA HIS A 17 25.04 12.96 -5.59
C HIS A 17 24.67 12.57 -4.14
N PHE A 18 25.66 12.49 -3.26
CA PHE A 18 25.52 12.03 -1.86
C PHE A 18 24.41 12.75 -1.09
N LEU A 19 24.25 14.06 -1.31
CA LEU A 19 23.20 14.86 -0.69
C LEU A 19 21.77 14.42 -1.08
N ASP A 20 21.56 13.95 -2.31
CA ASP A 20 20.25 13.47 -2.76
C ASP A 20 19.91 12.11 -2.14
N VAL A 21 20.92 11.27 -1.90
CA VAL A 21 20.77 10.01 -1.16
C VAL A 21 20.42 10.27 0.31
N VAL A 22 21.06 11.26 0.95
CA VAL A 22 20.77 11.67 2.33
C VAL A 22 19.36 12.26 2.45
N LEU A 23 18.94 13.11 1.52
CA LEU A 23 17.57 13.64 1.45
C LEU A 23 16.54 12.54 1.26
N ARG A 24 16.81 11.55 0.40
CA ARG A 24 15.95 10.37 0.25
C ARG A 24 15.84 9.58 1.55
N LEU A 25 16.96 9.28 2.20
CA LEU A 25 16.97 8.52 3.44
C LEU A 25 16.21 9.26 4.55
N ALA A 26 16.38 10.58 4.63
CA ALA A 26 15.66 11.45 5.55
C ALA A 26 14.15 11.45 5.25
N CYS A 27 13.73 11.60 4.00
CA CYS A 27 12.30 11.52 3.63
C CYS A 27 11.70 10.14 3.93
N VAL A 28 12.40 9.05 3.62
CA VAL A 28 11.97 7.68 3.97
C VAL A 28 11.84 7.52 5.48
N THR A 29 12.76 8.11 6.24
CA THR A 29 12.68 8.17 7.70
C THR A 29 11.47 8.99 8.13
N CYS A 30 11.19 10.14 7.52
CA CYS A 30 9.99 10.93 7.82
C CYS A 30 8.69 10.17 7.50
N VAL A 31 8.65 9.40 6.40
CA VAL A 31 7.50 8.53 6.08
C VAL A 31 7.35 7.45 7.15
N ARG A 32 8.44 6.78 7.51
CA ARG A 32 8.47 5.78 8.58
C ARG A 32 8.01 6.36 9.92
N GLU A 33 8.45 7.57 10.27
CA GLU A 33 8.05 8.26 11.50
C GLU A 33 6.56 8.67 11.48
N VAL A 34 6.01 9.08 10.34
CA VAL A 34 4.57 9.35 10.19
C VAL A 34 3.75 8.07 10.29
N VAL A 35 4.21 6.97 9.67
CA VAL A 35 3.57 5.64 9.74
C VAL A 35 3.63 5.08 11.16
N ASN A 36 4.74 5.29 11.88
CA ASN A 36 4.94 4.81 13.25
C ASN A 36 4.38 5.75 14.32
N SER A 37 3.88 6.93 13.93
CA SER A 37 3.32 7.91 14.85
C SER A 37 1.80 7.83 14.86
N ARG A 38 1.23 7.74 16.07
CA ARG A 38 -0.23 7.76 16.30
C ARG A 38 -0.90 8.96 15.62
N ASN A 39 -0.31 10.15 15.77
CA ASN A 39 -0.81 11.38 15.14
C ASN A 39 -0.71 11.35 13.60
N GLY A 40 0.28 10.65 13.05
CA GLY A 40 0.47 10.51 11.61
C GLY A 40 -0.55 9.57 10.97
N LEU A 41 -0.86 8.46 11.64
CA LEU A 41 -1.94 7.54 11.25
C LEU A 41 -3.32 8.22 11.36
N ASP A 42 -3.57 8.96 12.45
CA ASP A 42 -4.83 9.69 12.64
C ASP A 42 -5.03 10.76 11.53
N CYS A 43 -3.97 11.44 11.10
CA CYS A 43 -4.02 12.36 9.94
C CYS A 43 -4.41 11.66 8.63
N LEU A 44 -3.95 10.42 8.40
CA LEU A 44 -4.29 9.67 7.20
C LEU A 44 -5.77 9.26 7.18
N LEU A 45 -6.32 8.90 8.32
CA LEU A 45 -7.75 8.61 8.47
C LEU A 45 -8.60 9.86 8.19
N ILE A 46 -8.21 11.02 8.73
CA ILE A 46 -8.87 12.31 8.47
C ILE A 46 -8.83 12.71 6.98
N ILE A 47 -7.73 12.41 6.27
CA ILE A 47 -7.62 12.66 4.83
C ILE A 47 -8.47 11.68 4.02
N GLY A 48 -8.63 10.44 4.50
CA GLY A 48 -9.47 9.41 3.89
C GLY A 48 -10.97 9.73 3.96
N ASP A 49 -11.41 10.38 5.05
CA ASP A 49 -12.82 10.73 5.31
C ASP A 49 -13.35 11.88 4.44
N ARG A 50 -12.47 12.65 3.78
CA ARG A 50 -12.92 13.71 2.87
C ARG A 50 -13.50 13.10 1.59
N ASN A 51 -14.73 13.51 1.25
CA ASN A 51 -15.49 13.14 0.03
C ASN A 51 -14.72 13.26 -1.31
N ASP A 52 -13.55 13.91 -1.31
CA ASP A 52 -12.67 14.11 -2.45
C ASP A 52 -11.79 12.88 -2.80
N ASN A 53 -11.90 11.74 -2.10
CA ASN A 53 -11.18 10.48 -2.45
C ASN A 53 -9.67 10.70 -2.73
N LEU A 54 -9.04 11.57 -1.94
CA LEU A 54 -7.67 11.98 -2.20
C LEU A 54 -6.69 10.85 -1.92
N PHE A 55 -6.99 10.00 -0.94
CA PHE A 55 -6.18 8.84 -0.57
C PHE A 55 -6.15 7.79 -1.70
N GLY A 56 -7.32 7.35 -2.19
CA GLY A 56 -7.42 6.37 -3.26
C GLY A 56 -6.77 6.81 -4.57
N ARG A 57 -6.93 8.09 -4.95
CA ARG A 57 -6.24 8.65 -6.14
C ARG A 57 -4.72 8.61 -6.00
N ARG A 58 -4.20 8.96 -4.83
CA ARG A 58 -2.74 8.96 -4.58
C ARG A 58 -2.18 7.55 -4.49
N PHE A 59 -2.90 6.63 -3.88
CA PHE A 59 -2.59 5.21 -3.92
C PHE A 59 -2.46 4.74 -5.38
N ALA A 60 -3.46 5.03 -6.21
CA ALA A 60 -3.44 4.65 -7.62
C ALA A 60 -2.25 5.22 -8.40
N THR A 61 -1.96 6.52 -8.27
CA THR A 61 -0.79 7.14 -8.91
C THR A 61 0.53 6.50 -8.48
N ALA A 62 0.64 6.07 -7.22
CA ALA A 62 1.88 5.51 -6.72
C ALA A 62 2.08 4.04 -7.13
N MET A 63 0.98 3.29 -7.26
CA MET A 63 1.03 1.93 -7.80
C MET A 63 1.36 1.88 -9.31
N GLU A 64 1.21 2.99 -10.05
CA GLU A 64 1.72 3.13 -11.41
C GLU A 64 3.24 3.37 -11.51
N SER A 65 3.92 3.64 -10.41
CA SER A 65 5.37 3.83 -10.44
C SER A 65 6.07 2.51 -10.74
N ASN A 66 7.14 2.54 -11.55
CA ASN A 66 8.02 1.38 -11.72
C ASN A 66 8.99 1.18 -10.54
N ASN A 67 8.96 2.09 -9.56
CA ASN A 67 9.86 2.03 -8.42
C ASN A 67 9.31 1.11 -7.32
N LEU A 68 9.90 -0.07 -7.22
CA LEU A 68 9.53 -1.08 -6.23
C LEU A 68 9.66 -0.55 -4.80
N MET A 69 10.64 0.31 -4.50
CA MET A 69 10.83 0.87 -3.16
C MET A 69 9.63 1.74 -2.73
N VAL A 70 9.06 2.52 -3.65
CA VAL A 70 7.86 3.31 -3.38
C VAL A 70 6.66 2.41 -3.10
N LYS A 71 6.48 1.38 -3.92
CA LYS A 71 5.41 0.39 -3.73
C LYS A 71 5.55 -0.35 -2.39
N MET A 72 6.76 -0.75 -1.99
CA MET A 72 7.01 -1.41 -0.70
C MET A 72 6.52 -0.55 0.47
N GLN A 73 6.93 0.72 0.50
CA GLN A 73 6.57 1.61 1.60
C GLN A 73 5.06 1.84 1.70
N ILE A 74 4.36 1.82 0.57
CA ILE A 74 2.91 1.93 0.54
C ILE A 74 2.26 0.67 1.11
N PHE A 75 2.73 -0.50 0.72
CA PHE A 75 2.24 -1.75 1.27
C PHE A 75 2.54 -1.88 2.77
N GLU A 76 3.70 -1.43 3.23
CA GLU A 76 4.04 -1.37 4.67
C GLU A 76 3.11 -0.42 5.43
N LEU A 77 2.82 0.77 4.88
CA LEU A 77 1.88 1.73 5.46
C LEU A 77 0.45 1.15 5.55
N LEU A 78 -0.04 0.54 4.46
CA LEU A 78 -1.37 -0.07 4.45
C LEU A 78 -1.46 -1.27 5.40
N SER A 79 -0.37 -2.02 5.56
CA SER A 79 -0.25 -3.10 6.55
C SER A 79 -0.42 -2.54 7.97
N ALA A 80 0.28 -1.45 8.29
CA ALA A 80 0.17 -0.79 9.57
C ALA A 80 -1.25 -0.25 9.82
N LEU A 81 -1.88 0.37 8.81
CA LEU A 81 -3.26 0.86 8.90
C LEU A 81 -4.27 -0.27 9.17
N CYS A 82 -4.13 -1.41 8.50
CA CYS A 82 -5.01 -2.57 8.72
C CYS A 82 -4.97 -3.06 10.17
N VAL A 83 -3.78 -3.08 10.78
CA VAL A 83 -3.59 -3.61 12.14
C VAL A 83 -3.90 -2.56 13.22
N TYR A 84 -3.77 -1.27 12.90
CA TYR A 84 -3.97 -0.17 13.84
C TYR A 84 -5.44 0.04 14.23
N SER A 85 -6.37 0.03 13.27
CA SER A 85 -7.80 0.24 13.54
C SER A 85 -8.72 -0.35 12.47
N SER A 86 -9.98 -0.57 12.83
CA SER A 86 -11.06 -0.96 11.91
C SER A 86 -11.19 0.03 10.75
N ASP A 87 -11.12 1.33 11.04
CA ASP A 87 -11.22 2.38 10.02
C ASP A 87 -10.04 2.34 9.05
N GLY A 88 -8.83 2.07 9.54
CA GLY A 88 -7.64 1.89 8.71
C GLY A 88 -7.74 0.67 7.80
N PHE A 89 -8.31 -0.43 8.29
CA PHE A 89 -8.63 -1.60 7.50
C PHE A 89 -9.66 -1.30 6.39
N TYR A 90 -10.77 -0.65 6.70
CA TYR A 90 -11.79 -0.30 5.70
C TYR A 90 -11.27 0.72 4.68
N LEU A 91 -10.49 1.71 5.11
CA LEU A 91 -9.81 2.67 4.23
C LEU A 91 -8.88 1.95 3.24
N THR A 92 -8.18 0.92 3.71
CA THR A 92 -7.31 0.10 2.87
C THR A 92 -8.10 -0.69 1.83
N LEU A 93 -9.19 -1.34 2.23
CA LEU A 93 -10.05 -2.06 1.30
C LEU A 93 -10.70 -1.14 0.26
N ASP A 94 -11.13 0.06 0.67
CA ASP A 94 -11.68 1.08 -0.22
C ASP A 94 -10.63 1.56 -1.25
N ALA A 95 -9.38 1.75 -0.84
CA ALA A 95 -8.29 2.09 -1.77
C ALA A 95 -8.06 1.01 -2.83
N LEU A 96 -8.07 -0.27 -2.44
CA LEU A 96 -7.95 -1.40 -3.37
C LEU A 96 -9.14 -1.53 -4.31
N GLU A 97 -10.37 -1.33 -3.80
CA GLU A 97 -11.59 -1.36 -4.60
C GLU A 97 -11.61 -0.24 -5.66
N ARG A 98 -11.16 0.96 -5.28
CA ARG A 98 -11.04 2.08 -6.21
C ARG A 98 -9.95 1.87 -7.24
N TYR A 99 -8.82 1.31 -6.84
CA TYR A 99 -7.75 0.95 -7.78
C TYR A 99 -8.25 -0.06 -8.81
N LYS A 100 -8.98 -1.09 -8.37
CA LYS A 100 -9.65 -2.04 -9.25
C LYS A 100 -10.56 -1.33 -10.24
N ALA A 101 -11.45 -0.44 -9.78
CA ALA A 101 -12.35 0.29 -10.65
C ALA A 101 -11.59 1.12 -11.71
N TRP A 102 -10.54 1.82 -11.29
CA TRP A 102 -9.75 2.67 -12.17
C TRP A 102 -8.91 1.88 -13.20
N ARG A 103 -8.28 0.77 -12.79
CA ARG A 103 -7.58 -0.16 -13.71
C ARG A 103 -8.52 -1.09 -14.47
N LYS A 104 -9.84 -1.02 -14.23
CA LYS A 104 -10.85 -1.92 -14.77
C LYS A 104 -10.53 -3.40 -14.50
N GLN A 105 -9.96 -3.68 -13.34
CA GLN A 105 -9.68 -5.04 -12.91
C GLN A 105 -10.98 -5.73 -12.46
N ARG A 106 -11.02 -7.06 -12.61
CA ARG A 106 -12.17 -7.85 -12.19
C ARG A 106 -12.27 -7.97 -10.67
N TYR A 107 -11.13 -8.10 -9.98
CA TYR A 107 -11.07 -8.33 -8.54
C TYR A 107 -10.18 -7.30 -7.84
N ARG A 108 -10.57 -6.92 -6.62
CA ARG A 108 -9.88 -5.89 -5.82
C ARG A 108 -8.46 -6.26 -5.38
N PHE A 109 -8.19 -7.56 -5.30
CA PHE A 109 -6.87 -8.08 -4.94
C PHE A 109 -6.01 -8.48 -6.15
N SER A 110 -6.49 -8.26 -7.38
CA SER A 110 -5.72 -8.58 -8.60
C SER A 110 -4.36 -7.87 -8.62
N LEU A 111 -4.29 -6.61 -8.16
CA LEU A 111 -3.04 -5.87 -8.01
C LEU A 111 -2.00 -6.63 -7.16
N LEU A 112 -2.40 -7.15 -6.00
CA LEU A 112 -1.46 -7.78 -5.07
C LEU A 112 -0.92 -9.08 -5.65
N VAL A 113 -1.79 -9.85 -6.28
CA VAL A 113 -1.40 -11.11 -6.91
C VAL A 113 -0.50 -10.85 -8.12
N SER A 114 -0.80 -9.87 -8.98
CA SER A 114 0.08 -9.53 -10.11
C SER A 114 1.47 -9.08 -9.64
N GLU A 115 1.56 -8.27 -8.59
CA GLU A 115 2.85 -7.82 -8.05
C GLU A 115 3.69 -8.99 -7.47
N LEU A 116 3.04 -10.07 -6.99
CA LEU A 116 3.74 -11.29 -6.58
C LEU A 116 4.29 -12.08 -7.78
N TYR A 117 3.55 -12.16 -8.88
CA TYR A 117 4.01 -12.86 -10.09
C TYR A 117 5.07 -12.08 -10.87
N ASP A 118 4.86 -10.78 -11.04
CA ASP A 118 5.62 -9.97 -11.99
C ASP A 118 6.99 -9.52 -11.47
N SER A 119 7.23 -9.55 -10.16
CA SER A 119 8.46 -9.05 -9.54
C SER A 119 9.47 -10.17 -9.26
N ASP A 120 10.72 -10.02 -9.70
CA ASP A 120 11.80 -10.95 -9.33
C ASP A 120 12.41 -10.65 -7.94
N LEU A 121 12.09 -9.49 -7.36
CA LEU A 121 12.69 -9.06 -6.10
C LEU A 121 12.00 -9.74 -4.91
N ILE A 122 12.68 -10.72 -4.30
CA ILE A 122 12.15 -11.50 -3.16
C ILE A 122 11.69 -10.59 -2.01
N THR A 123 12.48 -9.58 -1.64
CA THR A 123 12.13 -8.66 -0.54
C THR A 123 10.81 -7.93 -0.83
N PHE A 124 10.56 -7.56 -2.09
CA PHE A 124 9.31 -6.96 -2.51
C PHE A 124 8.14 -7.93 -2.34
N LYS A 125 8.28 -9.18 -2.80
CA LYS A 125 7.26 -10.21 -2.63
C LYS A 125 6.94 -10.46 -1.15
N ILE A 126 7.96 -10.48 -0.28
CA ILE A 126 7.78 -10.59 1.17
C ILE A 126 6.92 -9.43 1.70
N THR A 127 7.19 -8.19 1.28
CA THR A 127 6.38 -7.03 1.68
C THR A 127 4.92 -7.15 1.21
N VAL A 128 4.68 -7.61 -0.02
CA VAL A 128 3.31 -7.84 -0.54
C VAL A 128 2.60 -8.94 0.26
N MET A 129 3.29 -10.05 0.54
CA MET A 129 2.73 -11.14 1.36
C MET A 129 2.44 -10.71 2.79
N ALA A 130 3.32 -9.89 3.40
CA ALA A 130 3.08 -9.31 4.71
C ALA A 130 1.80 -8.46 4.71
N PHE A 131 1.60 -7.67 3.66
CA PHE A 131 0.39 -6.87 3.51
C PHE A 131 -0.88 -7.71 3.34
N ILE A 132 -0.84 -8.76 2.51
CA ILE A 132 -1.94 -9.72 2.37
C ILE A 132 -2.29 -10.34 3.73
N ASN A 133 -1.28 -10.74 4.50
CA ASN A 133 -1.47 -11.29 5.84
C ASN A 133 -2.11 -10.27 6.79
N SER A 134 -1.69 -9.00 6.75
CA SER A 134 -2.30 -7.93 7.54
C SER A 134 -3.79 -7.75 7.22
N ILE A 135 -4.20 -7.80 5.95
CA ILE A 135 -5.62 -7.74 5.55
C ILE A 135 -6.40 -8.93 6.13
N ILE A 136 -5.87 -10.14 6.00
CA ILE A 136 -6.55 -11.36 6.47
C ILE A 136 -6.69 -11.35 8.01
N VAL A 137 -5.65 -10.93 8.73
CA VAL A 137 -5.62 -10.89 10.20
C VAL A 137 -6.50 -9.78 10.75
N ALA A 138 -6.53 -8.61 10.11
CA ALA A 138 -7.35 -7.46 10.54
C ALA A 138 -8.86 -7.69 10.39
N SER A 139 -9.29 -8.71 9.64
CA SER A 139 -10.71 -9.05 9.50
C SER A 139 -11.27 -9.56 10.84
N GLU A 140 -12.24 -8.81 11.38
CA GLU A 140 -12.75 -8.98 12.75
C GLU A 140 -13.44 -10.32 13.01
N ASN A 141 -14.15 -10.87 12.02
CA ASN A 141 -14.92 -12.10 12.18
C ASN A 141 -14.40 -13.24 11.28
N LEU A 142 -14.59 -14.48 11.76
CA LEU A 142 -14.10 -15.67 11.07
C LEU A 142 -14.67 -15.81 9.65
N ARG A 143 -15.92 -15.42 9.42
CA ARG A 143 -16.58 -15.56 8.12
C ARG A 143 -15.96 -14.64 7.08
N ASP A 144 -15.75 -13.37 7.41
CA ASP A 144 -15.13 -12.40 6.52
C ASP A 144 -13.67 -12.75 6.26
N ARG A 145 -12.96 -13.26 7.27
CA ARG A 145 -11.60 -13.78 7.09
C ARG A 145 -11.55 -14.96 6.11
N ILE A 146 -12.46 -15.92 6.24
CA ILE A 146 -12.57 -17.05 5.29
C ILE A 146 -12.90 -16.54 3.90
N ARG A 147 -13.82 -15.57 3.77
CA ARG A 147 -14.19 -14.97 2.49
C ARG A 147 -13.00 -14.29 1.82
N ILE A 148 -12.26 -13.44 2.53
CA ILE A 148 -11.06 -12.76 1.99
C ILE A 148 -10.00 -13.77 1.57
N ARG A 149 -9.73 -14.80 2.39
CA ARG A 149 -8.80 -15.88 2.00
C ARG A 149 -9.24 -16.58 0.72
N SER A 150 -10.55 -16.85 0.58
CA SER A 150 -11.12 -17.49 -0.59
C SER A 150 -11.00 -16.62 -1.84
N GLU A 151 -11.13 -15.28 -1.71
CA GLU A 151 -10.88 -14.36 -2.82
C GLU A 151 -9.43 -14.44 -3.32
N PHE A 152 -8.43 -14.53 -2.43
CA PHE A 152 -7.02 -14.70 -2.83
C PHE A 152 -6.76 -16.07 -3.46
N VAL A 153 -7.35 -17.15 -2.92
CA VAL A 153 -7.24 -18.49 -3.51
C VAL A 153 -7.86 -18.53 -4.91
N ALA A 154 -9.01 -17.88 -5.12
CA ALA A 154 -9.65 -17.76 -6.42
C ALA A 154 -8.82 -16.95 -7.45
N LEU A 155 -7.83 -16.19 -6.98
CA LEU A 155 -6.86 -15.49 -7.82
C LEU A 155 -5.57 -16.30 -8.04
N ASN A 156 -5.53 -17.58 -7.64
CA ASN A 156 -4.37 -18.47 -7.75
C ASN A 156 -3.13 -17.93 -7.03
N ILE A 157 -3.30 -17.35 -5.83
CA ILE A 157 -2.14 -16.93 -5.01
C ILE A 157 -1.21 -18.09 -4.64
N LEU A 158 -1.69 -19.34 -4.72
CA LEU A 158 -0.91 -20.53 -4.35
C LEU A 158 0.16 -20.89 -5.38
N ASP A 159 0.06 -20.37 -6.60
CA ASP A 159 1.03 -20.61 -7.68
C ASP A 159 2.01 -19.44 -7.86
N ALA A 160 1.95 -18.42 -6.98
CA ALA A 160 2.68 -17.14 -7.06
C ALA A 160 4.10 -17.16 -6.44
#